data_AF-A0A131XMV5-F1
#
_entry.id   AF-A0A131XMV5-F1
#
_cell.length_a   1.000
_cell.length_b   1.000
_cell.length_c   1.000
_cell.angle_alpha   90.00
_cell.angle_beta   90.00
_cell.angle_gamma   90.00
#
_symmetry.space_group_name_H-M   'P 1'
#
loop_
_entity.id
_entity.type
_entity.pdbx_description
1 polymer ?
#
loop_
_entity_poly.entity_id
_entity_poly.type
_entity_poly.pdbx_seq_one_letter_code
_entity_poly.pdbx_strand_id
1 'polypeptide(L)'
;VFVLLPADVLYVIFSFCDVATLGRLSCVCTRFYDFLKQGYVWNRRSRNILATNQKDGRVRDRSLHVLQPVEKCWQSVRWKTGRYEEKILLQHRTAYMPWLHLEQDVLWYSKGAVILKFKRLKDGTIGQDVLLTLRGHRDDVGHFVCKNGLVVGGGNDGSLCVWSAKRGSLVHRRWRCSSKAINSVDYSGDIVVTGSQDKTVKVLKLGAHSSTLGYSISISDRVCSVAILEDRNVLLAGSAGCFGVSPLQAFDLTSGRLVAALGTRERNGAGVLHIYPESPVELLSCGYDTNIRLWDLRCPVKSVRTWEDPHDSTVYCVTTDHNVTVLSGTCRYGLVRLWDKRMAKSVEMYYVGKRNTPVYSLAFDPCYMYVALDRTFNMLSFTGPSWTPQAATQMF
;
A
#
# COMPACT_ATOMS: atom_id res chain seq x y z
N VAL A 1 -23.42 -34.01 26.04
CA VAL A 1 -22.69 -33.55 27.24
C VAL A 1 -22.22 -32.10 27.13
N PHE A 2 -21.43 -31.71 26.12
CA PHE A 2 -20.93 -30.32 25.98
C PHE A 2 -22.00 -29.23 25.88
N VAL A 3 -23.17 -29.53 25.29
CA VAL A 3 -24.28 -28.56 25.14
C VAL A 3 -24.88 -28.13 26.49
N LEU A 4 -24.62 -28.85 27.59
CA LEU A 4 -25.13 -28.53 28.93
C LEU A 4 -24.16 -27.69 29.79
N LEU A 5 -22.92 -27.50 29.33
CA LEU A 5 -21.91 -26.78 30.11
C LEU A 5 -22.25 -25.28 30.25
N PRO A 6 -21.86 -24.63 31.36
CA PRO A 6 -21.95 -23.17 31.51
C PRO A 6 -21.19 -22.41 30.43
N ALA A 7 -21.63 -21.19 30.14
CA ALA A 7 -21.02 -20.32 29.12
C ALA A 7 -19.53 -20.07 29.34
N ASP A 8 -19.10 -19.94 30.60
CA ASP A 8 -17.69 -19.69 30.95
C ASP A 8 -16.81 -20.90 30.66
N VAL A 9 -17.31 -22.11 30.94
CA VAL A 9 -16.60 -23.36 30.62
C VAL A 9 -16.49 -23.53 29.10
N LEU A 10 -17.58 -23.23 28.37
CA LEU A 10 -17.57 -23.24 26.90
C LEU A 10 -16.57 -22.21 26.35
N TYR A 11 -16.49 -21.01 26.94
CA TYR A 11 -15.51 -20.00 26.55
C TYR A 11 -14.08 -20.52 26.69
N VAL A 12 -13.74 -21.14 27.83
CA VAL A 12 -12.41 -21.71 28.08
C VAL A 12 -12.10 -22.83 27.10
N ILE A 13 -13.02 -23.77 26.86
CA ILE A 13 -12.83 -24.87 25.91
C ILE A 13 -12.61 -24.31 24.49
N PHE A 14 -13.48 -23.40 24.05
CA PHE A 14 -13.40 -22.78 22.71
C PHE A 14 -12.19 -21.85 22.56
N SER A 15 -11.55 -21.44 23.67
CA SER A 15 -10.30 -20.68 23.63
C SER A 15 -9.11 -21.51 23.10
N PHE A 16 -9.18 -22.85 23.15
CA PHE A 16 -8.16 -23.74 22.60
C PHE A 16 -8.38 -24.10 21.13
N CYS A 17 -9.58 -23.88 20.59
CA CYS A 17 -9.88 -24.16 19.18
C CYS A 17 -9.32 -23.07 18.25
N ASP A 18 -9.03 -23.42 17.00
CA ASP A 18 -8.73 -22.47 15.95
C ASP A 18 -10.02 -21.91 15.30
N VAL A 19 -9.88 -20.85 14.50
CA VAL A 19 -11.03 -20.16 13.87
C VAL A 19 -11.84 -21.09 12.99
N ALA A 20 -11.20 -22.01 12.26
CA ALA A 20 -11.89 -22.93 11.36
C ALA A 20 -12.70 -23.99 12.16
N THR A 21 -12.14 -24.51 13.24
CA THR A 21 -12.88 -25.44 14.14
C THR A 21 -14.06 -24.75 14.80
N LEU A 22 -13.90 -23.52 15.30
CA LEU A 22 -15.02 -22.73 15.84
C LEU A 22 -16.11 -22.53 14.79
N GLY A 23 -15.71 -22.29 13.53
CA GLY A 23 -16.63 -22.24 12.41
C GLY A 23 -17.46 -23.51 12.25
N ARG A 24 -16.83 -24.68 12.28
CA ARG A 24 -17.54 -25.97 12.20
C ARG A 24 -18.44 -26.21 13.41
N LEU A 25 -17.98 -25.83 14.62
CA LEU A 25 -18.75 -25.94 15.86
C LEU A 25 -20.03 -25.10 15.84
N SER A 26 -20.02 -23.93 15.18
CA SER A 26 -21.24 -23.13 15.01
C SER A 26 -22.33 -23.81 14.18
N CYS A 27 -21.98 -24.83 13.37
CA CYS A 27 -22.95 -25.59 12.58
C CYS A 27 -23.53 -26.81 13.33
N VAL A 28 -23.05 -27.11 14.54
CA VAL A 28 -23.43 -28.33 15.28
C VAL A 28 -24.78 -28.17 15.96
N CYS A 29 -25.03 -27.04 16.62
CA CYS A 29 -26.29 -26.76 17.30
C CYS A 29 -26.56 -25.25 17.45
N THR A 30 -27.82 -24.88 17.66
CA THR A 30 -28.26 -23.49 17.82
C THR A 30 -27.58 -22.79 19.00
N ARG A 31 -27.40 -23.47 20.14
CA ARG A 31 -26.70 -22.91 21.31
C ARG A 31 -25.25 -22.53 20.99
N PHE A 32 -24.52 -23.35 20.24
CA PHE A 32 -23.14 -23.04 19.85
C PHE A 32 -23.11 -21.92 18.81
N TYR A 33 -24.06 -21.91 17.87
CA TYR A 33 -24.23 -20.82 16.93
C TYR A 33 -24.43 -19.48 17.65
N ASP A 34 -25.38 -19.39 18.57
CA ASP A 34 -25.70 -18.17 19.31
C ASP A 34 -24.55 -17.73 20.21
N PHE A 35 -23.84 -18.67 20.83
CA PHE A 35 -22.66 -18.38 21.64
C PHE A 35 -21.50 -17.84 20.80
N LEU A 36 -21.21 -18.47 19.66
CA LEU A 36 -20.12 -18.07 18.77
C LEU A 36 -20.44 -16.81 17.97
N LYS A 37 -21.70 -16.37 17.94
CA LYS A 37 -22.08 -15.06 17.41
C LYS A 37 -21.62 -13.90 18.32
N GLN A 38 -21.36 -14.16 19.59
CA GLN A 38 -21.00 -13.14 20.57
C GLN A 38 -19.57 -12.59 20.36
N GLY A 39 -19.42 -11.27 20.37
CA GLY A 39 -18.14 -10.61 20.07
C GLY A 39 -17.00 -10.92 21.07
N TYR A 40 -17.31 -11.16 22.34
CA TYR A 40 -16.29 -11.39 23.38
C TYR A 40 -15.45 -12.66 23.16
N VAL A 41 -16.00 -13.68 22.47
CA VAL A 41 -15.28 -14.90 22.07
C VAL A 41 -14.13 -14.57 21.11
N TRP A 42 -14.33 -13.55 20.27
CA TRP A 42 -13.44 -13.23 19.16
C TRP A 42 -12.51 -12.05 19.45
N ASN A 43 -12.84 -11.20 20.43
CA ASN A 43 -12.07 -10.01 20.80
C ASN A 43 -10.58 -10.28 21.02
N ARG A 44 -10.21 -11.39 21.66
CA ARG A 44 -8.79 -11.74 21.87
C ARG A 44 -8.12 -12.18 20.57
N ARG A 45 -8.86 -12.91 19.72
CA ARG A 45 -8.37 -13.49 18.46
C ARG A 45 -8.24 -12.47 17.33
N SER A 46 -9.05 -11.41 17.35
CA SER A 46 -9.10 -10.38 16.31
C SER A 46 -8.02 -9.30 16.41
N ARG A 47 -7.19 -9.29 17.47
CA ARG A 47 -6.24 -8.19 17.76
C ARG A 47 -5.06 -8.11 16.78
N ASN A 48 -4.40 -9.23 16.48
CA ASN A 48 -3.18 -9.30 15.65
C ASN A 48 -3.38 -10.28 14.50
N ILE A 49 -4.46 -10.06 13.78
CA ILE A 49 -4.91 -10.92 12.70
C ILE A 49 -4.49 -10.37 11.34
N LEU A 50 -4.23 -11.29 10.41
CA LEU A 50 -3.67 -10.97 9.11
C LEU A 50 -4.70 -10.32 8.19
N ALA A 51 -4.28 -9.29 7.46
CA ALA A 51 -4.97 -8.45 6.47
C ALA A 51 -6.18 -7.65 6.97
N THR A 52 -6.83 -8.07 8.06
CA THR A 52 -8.12 -7.51 8.50
C THR A 52 -8.02 -6.67 9.77
N ASN A 53 -6.80 -6.41 10.24
CA ASN A 53 -6.61 -5.56 11.39
C ASN A 53 -6.85 -4.08 11.03
N GLN A 54 -7.77 -3.44 11.75
CA GLN A 54 -8.13 -2.02 11.60
C GLN A 54 -7.80 -1.23 12.87
N LYS A 55 -6.65 -1.57 13.49
CA LYS A 55 -6.19 -0.90 14.72
C LYS A 55 -5.61 0.48 14.41
N ASP A 56 -4.88 0.62 13.30
CA ASP A 56 -4.29 1.88 12.88
C ASP A 56 -5.35 2.76 12.20
N GLY A 57 -5.35 4.06 12.53
CA GLY A 57 -6.29 5.04 11.96
C GLY A 57 -6.22 5.09 10.45
N ARG A 58 -5.02 5.02 9.85
CA ARG A 58 -4.82 5.07 8.39
C ARG A 58 -5.48 3.90 7.67
N VAL A 59 -5.49 2.71 8.29
CA VAL A 59 -6.19 1.55 7.73
C VAL A 59 -7.69 1.73 7.86
N ARG A 60 -8.17 2.23 9.00
CA ARG A 60 -9.60 2.49 9.22
C ARG A 60 -10.13 3.55 8.26
N ASP A 61 -9.38 4.62 8.03
CA ASP A 61 -9.76 5.76 7.18
C ASP A 61 -9.75 5.42 5.68
N ARG A 62 -9.03 4.36 5.26
CA ARG A 62 -9.11 3.83 3.88
C ARG A 62 -10.06 2.63 3.74
N SER A 63 -10.51 2.05 4.84
CA SER A 63 -11.38 0.88 4.83
C SER A 63 -12.81 1.27 4.50
N LEU A 64 -13.43 0.60 3.53
CA LEU A 64 -14.83 0.84 3.21
C LEU A 64 -15.77 0.39 4.34
N HIS A 65 -15.42 -0.71 5.01
CA HIS A 65 -16.22 -1.34 6.05
C HIS A 65 -15.44 -1.47 7.35
N VAL A 66 -16.07 -1.17 8.49
CA VAL A 66 -15.51 -1.43 9.82
C VAL A 66 -15.99 -2.80 10.27
N LEU A 67 -15.05 -3.74 10.40
CA LEU A 67 -15.36 -5.13 10.67
C LEU A 67 -15.49 -5.42 12.17
N GLN A 68 -16.51 -6.21 12.51
CA GLN A 68 -16.66 -6.78 13.83
C GLN A 68 -15.59 -7.85 14.10
N PRO A 69 -15.28 -8.16 15.37
CA PRO A 69 -14.25 -9.14 15.74
C PRO A 69 -14.41 -10.50 15.05
N VAL A 70 -15.65 -10.99 14.96
CA VAL A 70 -16.01 -12.24 14.27
C VAL A 70 -15.63 -12.15 12.79
N GLU A 71 -16.04 -11.08 12.11
CA GLU A 71 -15.82 -10.87 10.68
C GLU A 71 -14.34 -10.77 10.33
N LYS A 72 -13.55 -10.07 11.16
CA LYS A 72 -12.08 -10.02 11.02
C LYS A 72 -11.48 -11.42 11.01
N CYS A 73 -11.91 -12.28 11.93
CA CYS A 73 -11.45 -13.66 12.00
C CYS A 73 -11.81 -14.46 10.74
N TRP A 74 -13.05 -14.39 10.29
CA TRP A 74 -13.51 -15.12 9.12
C TRP A 74 -12.88 -14.65 7.81
N GLN A 75 -12.80 -13.34 7.60
CA GLN A 75 -12.18 -12.79 6.40
C GLN A 75 -10.68 -13.08 6.38
N SER A 76 -9.97 -13.01 7.52
CA SER A 76 -8.56 -13.39 7.58
C SER A 76 -8.30 -14.84 7.19
N VAL A 77 -9.23 -15.77 7.48
CA VAL A 77 -9.11 -17.15 7.00
C VAL A 77 -9.14 -17.20 5.47
N ARG A 78 -9.97 -16.39 4.80
CA ARG A 78 -9.99 -16.31 3.33
C ARG A 78 -8.69 -15.78 2.76
N TRP A 79 -8.15 -14.72 3.35
CA TRP A 79 -6.83 -14.21 3.00
C TRP A 79 -5.77 -15.33 3.09
N LYS A 80 -5.69 -16.02 4.23
CA LYS A 80 -4.71 -17.10 4.46
C LYS A 80 -4.89 -18.33 3.59
N THR A 81 -6.09 -18.58 3.07
CA THR A 81 -6.41 -19.80 2.29
C THR A 81 -6.53 -19.52 0.79
N GLY A 82 -6.23 -18.30 0.34
CA GLY A 82 -6.32 -17.98 -1.09
C GLY A 82 -7.75 -17.94 -1.64
N ARG A 83 -8.78 -17.80 -0.79
CA ARG A 83 -10.18 -17.80 -1.24
C ARG A 83 -10.65 -16.39 -1.55
N TYR A 84 -10.68 -16.04 -2.84
CA TYR A 84 -11.11 -14.73 -3.32
C TYR A 84 -11.88 -14.82 -4.64
N GLU A 85 -12.59 -13.75 -4.97
CA GLU A 85 -13.20 -13.52 -6.28
C GLU A 85 -12.47 -12.40 -7.00
N GLU A 86 -11.99 -12.65 -8.22
CA GLU A 86 -11.35 -11.63 -9.05
C GLU A 86 -12.36 -10.92 -9.95
N LYS A 87 -12.30 -9.58 -9.99
CA LYS A 87 -13.03 -8.74 -10.94
C LYS A 87 -12.08 -7.79 -11.65
N ILE A 88 -12.17 -7.70 -12.97
CA ILE A 88 -11.45 -6.70 -13.76
C ILE A 88 -12.27 -5.42 -13.73
N LEU A 89 -11.70 -4.36 -13.16
CA LEU A 89 -12.35 -3.06 -13.03
C LEU A 89 -12.13 -2.18 -14.26
N LEU A 90 -10.91 -2.16 -14.80
CA LEU A 90 -10.57 -1.48 -16.05
C LEU A 90 -9.65 -2.34 -16.90
N GLN A 91 -9.79 -2.23 -18.22
CA GLN A 91 -8.90 -2.87 -19.18
C GLN A 91 -8.52 -1.87 -20.28
N HIS A 92 -7.25 -1.92 -20.68
CA HIS A 92 -6.68 -1.07 -21.72
C HIS A 92 -5.85 -1.88 -22.69
N ARG A 93 -5.74 -1.38 -23.93
CA ARG A 93 -4.97 -2.03 -25.01
C ARG A 93 -3.47 -1.77 -24.87
N THR A 94 -3.13 -0.55 -24.47
CA THR A 94 -1.79 -0.04 -24.23
C THR A 94 -1.30 -0.44 -22.83
N ALA A 95 -0.03 -0.82 -22.74
CA ALA A 95 0.62 -1.07 -21.47
C ALA A 95 1.06 0.26 -20.84
N TYR A 96 0.78 0.46 -19.55
CA TYR A 96 1.18 1.62 -18.76
C TYR A 96 1.92 1.15 -17.51
N MET A 97 2.51 2.10 -16.78
CA MET A 97 3.04 1.90 -15.42
C MET A 97 2.12 2.60 -14.40
N PRO A 98 0.93 2.04 -14.10
CA PRO A 98 -0.06 2.70 -13.26
C PRO A 98 0.30 2.71 -11.78
N TRP A 99 -0.20 3.75 -11.11
CA TRP A 99 -0.16 3.93 -9.68
C TRP A 99 -1.57 4.00 -9.10
N LEU A 100 -1.72 3.61 -7.84
CA LEU A 100 -2.99 3.59 -7.12
C LEU A 100 -2.91 4.41 -5.83
N HIS A 101 -4.02 5.03 -5.46
CA HIS A 101 -4.23 5.56 -4.12
C HIS A 101 -5.65 5.25 -3.67
N LEU A 102 -5.78 4.68 -2.47
CA LEU A 102 -7.04 4.21 -1.90
C LEU A 102 -7.47 5.09 -0.73
N GLU A 103 -8.67 5.66 -0.84
CA GLU A 103 -9.40 6.33 0.23
C GLU A 103 -10.67 5.51 0.56
N GLN A 104 -11.42 5.90 1.58
CA GLN A 104 -12.63 5.20 2.01
C GLN A 104 -13.65 5.02 0.87
N ASP A 105 -14.09 6.13 0.27
CA ASP A 105 -15.17 6.16 -0.73
C ASP A 105 -14.65 6.41 -2.15
N VAL A 106 -13.34 6.55 -2.31
CA VAL A 106 -12.71 6.99 -3.55
C VAL A 106 -11.50 6.13 -3.84
N LEU A 107 -11.32 5.83 -5.12
CA LEU A 107 -10.11 5.22 -5.63
C LEU A 107 -9.51 6.10 -6.73
N TRP A 108 -8.21 6.37 -6.62
CA TRP A 108 -7.44 7.06 -7.65
C TRP A 108 -6.58 6.06 -8.41
N TYR A 109 -6.52 6.23 -9.73
CA TYR A 109 -5.79 5.37 -10.65
C TYR A 109 -5.12 6.20 -11.73
N SER A 110 -3.80 6.04 -11.93
CA SER A 110 -3.13 6.65 -13.08
C SER A 110 -3.26 5.78 -14.32
N LYS A 111 -3.59 6.41 -15.45
CA LYS A 111 -3.72 5.77 -16.77
C LYS A 111 -2.93 6.59 -17.78
N GLY A 112 -1.68 6.20 -17.99
CA GLY A 112 -0.75 6.98 -18.77
C GLY A 112 -0.64 8.42 -18.25
N ALA A 113 -0.82 9.42 -19.12
CA ALA A 113 -0.66 10.84 -18.77
C ALA A 113 -1.80 11.47 -17.92
N VAL A 114 -2.81 10.69 -17.53
CA VAL A 114 -3.96 11.17 -16.74
C VAL A 114 -4.12 10.42 -15.43
N ILE A 115 -4.62 11.10 -14.41
CA ILE A 115 -5.03 10.48 -13.14
C ILE A 115 -6.56 10.52 -13.07
N LEU A 116 -7.17 9.38 -12.81
CA LEU A 116 -8.62 9.20 -12.75
C LEU A 116 -9.05 9.00 -11.30
N LYS A 117 -10.19 9.61 -10.94
CA LYS A 117 -10.85 9.44 -9.66
C LYS A 117 -12.16 8.67 -9.86
N PHE A 118 -12.34 7.58 -9.13
CA PHE A 118 -13.55 6.76 -9.16
C PHE A 118 -14.24 6.78 -7.81
N LYS A 119 -15.58 6.72 -7.82
CA LYS A 119 -16.35 6.41 -6.61
C LYS A 119 -16.21 4.92 -6.30
N ARG A 120 -15.98 4.59 -5.05
CA ARG A 120 -15.99 3.22 -4.55
C ARG A 120 -17.42 2.83 -4.16
N LEU A 121 -17.89 1.70 -4.67
CA LEU A 121 -19.22 1.15 -4.36
C LEU A 121 -19.15 0.24 -3.13
N LYS A 122 -20.30 -0.07 -2.52
CA LYS A 122 -20.39 -0.86 -1.28
C LYS A 122 -19.80 -2.27 -1.40
N ASP A 123 -19.80 -2.82 -2.61
CA ASP A 123 -19.22 -4.13 -2.93
C ASP A 123 -17.72 -4.06 -3.30
N GLY A 124 -17.10 -2.90 -3.10
CA GLY A 124 -15.70 -2.64 -3.42
C GLY A 124 -15.45 -2.29 -4.89
N THR A 125 -16.40 -2.46 -5.79
CA THR A 125 -16.19 -2.11 -7.21
C THR A 125 -16.14 -0.60 -7.42
N ILE A 126 -15.76 -0.16 -8.63
CA ILE A 126 -15.75 1.25 -9.00
C ILE A 126 -17.05 1.63 -9.72
N GLY A 127 -17.51 2.86 -9.52
CA GLY A 127 -18.60 3.44 -10.31
C GLY A 127 -18.26 3.50 -11.80
N GLN A 128 -19.28 3.40 -12.66
CA GLN A 128 -19.10 3.49 -14.12
C GLN A 128 -18.58 4.88 -14.54
N ASP A 129 -19.04 5.93 -13.86
CA ASP A 129 -18.64 7.29 -14.15
C ASP A 129 -17.35 7.68 -13.44
N VAL A 130 -16.47 8.34 -14.19
CA VAL A 130 -15.25 8.95 -13.66
C VAL A 130 -15.62 10.25 -12.95
N LEU A 131 -15.34 10.34 -11.64
CA LEU A 131 -15.65 11.54 -10.85
C LEU A 131 -14.78 12.74 -11.27
N LEU A 132 -13.48 12.52 -11.47
CA LEU A 132 -12.52 13.55 -11.89
C LEU A 132 -11.46 12.95 -12.81
N THR A 133 -11.04 13.72 -13.82
CA THR A 133 -9.90 13.41 -14.68
C THR A 133 -8.87 14.52 -14.56
N LEU A 134 -7.74 14.23 -13.92
CA LEU A 134 -6.63 15.17 -13.80
C LEU A 134 -5.75 15.05 -15.04
N ARG A 135 -5.68 16.15 -15.81
CA ARG A 135 -4.86 16.27 -17.01
C ARG A 135 -3.75 17.31 -16.78
N GLY A 136 -2.63 17.15 -17.47
CA GLY A 136 -1.53 18.11 -17.43
C GLY A 136 -0.20 17.55 -17.94
N HIS A 137 0.09 16.28 -17.65
CA HIS A 137 1.30 15.61 -18.14
C HIS A 137 1.22 15.30 -19.63
N ARG A 138 2.39 15.21 -20.27
CA ARG A 138 2.51 14.77 -21.68
C ARG A 138 2.87 13.30 -21.82
N ASP A 139 3.25 12.64 -20.73
CA ASP A 139 3.70 11.26 -20.69
C ASP A 139 3.19 10.60 -19.41
N ASP A 140 3.41 9.30 -19.28
CA ASP A 140 2.89 8.45 -18.20
C ASP A 140 3.19 8.99 -16.80
N VAL A 141 2.17 8.97 -15.94
CA VAL A 141 2.27 9.30 -14.52
C VAL A 141 2.53 8.01 -13.73
N GLY A 142 3.82 7.75 -13.49
CA GLY A 142 4.28 6.54 -12.79
C GLY A 142 4.03 6.55 -11.28
N HIS A 143 3.93 7.74 -10.67
CA HIS A 143 3.68 7.87 -9.25
C HIS A 143 2.95 9.18 -8.93
N PHE A 144 1.97 9.13 -8.03
CA PHE A 144 1.30 10.30 -7.49
C PHE A 144 0.92 10.07 -6.03
N VAL A 145 0.75 11.17 -5.29
CA VAL A 145 0.35 11.15 -3.89
C VAL A 145 -0.88 12.04 -3.72
N CYS A 146 -1.90 11.51 -3.04
CA CYS A 146 -3.06 12.26 -2.57
C CYS A 146 -3.01 12.32 -1.04
N LYS A 147 -2.95 13.51 -0.48
CA LYS A 147 -3.03 13.82 0.96
C LYS A 147 -3.77 15.16 1.09
N ASN A 148 -4.24 15.55 2.28
CA ASN A 148 -4.68 16.93 2.60
C ASN A 148 -5.49 17.72 1.53
N GLY A 149 -6.30 17.05 0.70
CA GLY A 149 -7.05 17.66 -0.40
C GLY A 149 -6.25 18.06 -1.65
N LEU A 150 -4.97 17.70 -1.77
CA LEU A 150 -4.12 17.93 -2.94
C LEU A 150 -3.61 16.61 -3.53
N VAL A 151 -3.54 16.58 -4.85
CA VAL A 151 -2.90 15.51 -5.62
C VAL A 151 -1.63 16.06 -6.23
N VAL A 152 -0.50 15.41 -6.00
CA VAL A 152 0.80 15.75 -6.60
C VAL A 152 1.25 14.57 -7.47
N GLY A 153 1.51 14.82 -8.75
CA GLY A 153 1.89 13.80 -9.72
C GLY A 153 3.22 14.10 -10.39
N GLY A 154 4.07 13.07 -10.50
CA GLY A 154 5.31 13.11 -11.27
C GLY A 154 5.12 12.38 -12.60
N GLY A 155 5.45 13.06 -13.71
CA GLY A 155 5.38 12.48 -15.03
C GLY A 155 6.73 11.95 -15.52
N ASN A 156 6.67 10.97 -16.43
CA ASN A 156 7.83 10.51 -17.20
C ASN A 156 8.41 11.61 -18.10
N ASP A 157 7.64 12.66 -18.35
CA ASP A 157 8.06 13.86 -19.07
C ASP A 157 8.97 14.82 -18.27
N GLY A 158 9.33 14.46 -17.04
CA GLY A 158 10.18 15.25 -16.15
C GLY A 158 9.47 16.44 -15.50
N SER A 159 8.13 16.48 -15.57
CA SER A 159 7.34 17.55 -14.99
C SER A 159 6.52 17.12 -13.79
N LEU A 160 6.31 18.08 -12.90
CA LEU A 160 5.48 17.99 -11.70
C LEU A 160 4.18 18.74 -11.95
N CYS A 161 3.05 18.14 -11.61
CA CYS A 161 1.74 18.81 -11.60
C CYS A 161 1.08 18.67 -10.23
N VAL A 162 0.35 19.70 -9.80
CA VAL A 162 -0.41 19.72 -8.54
C VAL A 162 -1.85 20.09 -8.83
N TRP A 163 -2.79 19.28 -8.35
CA TRP A 163 -4.22 19.49 -8.53
C TRP A 163 -4.97 19.54 -7.19
N SER A 164 -6.13 20.18 -7.19
CA SER A 164 -7.09 20.08 -6.10
C SER A 164 -7.84 18.75 -6.18
N ALA A 165 -7.81 17.95 -5.11
CA ALA A 165 -8.51 16.67 -5.04
C ALA A 165 -10.05 16.80 -5.07
N LYS A 166 -10.57 17.99 -4.71
CA LYS A 166 -12.02 18.31 -4.73
C LYS A 166 -12.50 18.77 -6.11
N ARG A 167 -11.79 19.73 -6.72
CA ARG A 167 -12.23 20.38 -7.97
C ARG A 167 -11.61 19.76 -9.23
N GLY A 168 -10.52 19.01 -9.08
CA GLY A 168 -9.70 18.54 -10.20
C GLY A 168 -8.96 19.65 -10.95
N SER A 169 -9.08 20.91 -10.50
CA SER A 169 -8.39 22.04 -11.10
C SER A 169 -6.89 21.98 -10.80
N LEU A 170 -6.09 22.32 -11.81
CA LEU A 170 -4.64 22.48 -11.66
C LEU A 170 -4.35 23.67 -10.75
N VAL A 171 -3.73 23.43 -9.60
CA VAL A 171 -3.37 24.47 -8.61
C VAL A 171 -2.03 25.09 -8.98
N HIS A 172 -1.04 24.26 -9.26
CA HIS A 172 0.25 24.71 -9.80
C HIS A 172 0.41 24.22 -11.24
N ARG A 173 0.68 25.17 -12.13
CA ARG A 173 0.93 24.87 -13.54
C ARG A 173 2.10 23.89 -13.65
N ARG A 174 2.00 22.97 -14.61
CA ARG A 174 3.04 22.00 -14.96
C ARG A 174 4.43 22.63 -14.90
N TRP A 175 5.24 22.13 -13.98
CA TRP A 175 6.56 22.64 -13.72
C TRP A 175 7.60 21.62 -14.13
N ARG A 176 8.43 21.94 -15.12
CA ARG A 176 9.53 21.06 -15.54
C ARG A 176 10.67 21.17 -14.54
N CYS A 177 10.60 20.36 -13.50
CA CYS A 177 11.61 20.37 -12.45
C CYS A 177 12.84 19.54 -12.83
N SER A 178 12.70 18.47 -13.63
CA SER A 178 13.80 17.54 -13.95
C SER A 178 14.03 17.38 -15.45
N SER A 179 15.25 16.96 -15.82
CA SER A 179 15.61 16.75 -17.23
C SER A 179 15.16 15.38 -17.76
N LYS A 180 14.96 14.41 -16.85
CA LYS A 180 14.47 13.05 -17.14
C LYS A 180 13.21 12.73 -16.32
N ALA A 181 12.64 11.55 -16.53
CA ALA A 181 11.45 11.04 -15.86
C ALA A 181 11.53 11.18 -14.33
N ILE A 182 10.40 11.57 -13.73
CA ILE A 182 10.21 11.57 -12.28
C ILE A 182 9.61 10.22 -11.92
N ASN A 183 10.37 9.39 -11.23
CA ASN A 183 9.94 8.03 -10.87
C ASN A 183 9.04 8.03 -9.63
N SER A 184 9.24 8.97 -8.71
CA SER A 184 8.52 9.02 -7.45
C SER A 184 8.43 10.44 -6.93
N VAL A 185 7.33 10.71 -6.23
CA VAL A 185 7.00 12.01 -5.64
C VAL A 185 6.36 11.77 -4.29
N ASP A 186 6.69 12.62 -3.32
CA ASP A 186 5.97 12.73 -2.06
C ASP A 186 5.89 14.20 -1.64
N TYR A 187 5.00 14.52 -0.71
CA TYR A 187 4.90 15.87 -0.17
C TYR A 187 4.41 15.86 1.28
N SER A 188 4.80 16.92 1.99
CA SER A 188 4.38 17.20 3.37
C SER A 188 4.20 18.70 3.54
N GLY A 189 3.02 19.12 3.98
CA GLY A 189 2.68 20.54 4.08
C GLY A 189 2.84 21.25 2.74
N ASP A 190 3.71 22.26 2.71
CA ASP A 190 4.08 23.04 1.52
C ASP A 190 5.34 22.52 0.82
N ILE A 191 5.95 21.43 1.28
CA ILE A 191 7.19 20.88 0.69
C ILE A 191 6.84 19.68 -0.18
N VAL A 192 7.26 19.74 -1.45
CA VAL A 192 7.20 18.62 -2.39
C VAL A 192 8.60 18.11 -2.66
N VAL A 193 8.75 16.80 -2.73
CA VAL A 193 10.00 16.14 -3.06
C VAL A 193 9.79 15.28 -4.31
N THR A 194 10.69 15.42 -5.28
CA THR A 194 10.69 14.60 -6.50
C THR A 194 11.99 13.83 -6.65
N GLY A 195 11.89 12.52 -6.89
CA GLY A 195 13.02 11.66 -7.25
C GLY A 195 13.02 11.36 -8.75
N SER A 196 14.13 11.65 -9.44
CA SER A 196 14.24 11.52 -10.89
C SER A 196 15.34 10.58 -11.36
N GLN A 197 15.16 10.06 -12.58
CA GLN A 197 16.19 9.36 -13.35
C GLN A 197 17.40 10.24 -13.72
N ASP A 198 17.29 11.57 -13.54
CA ASP A 198 18.40 12.52 -13.71
C ASP A 198 19.44 12.46 -12.56
N LYS A 199 19.25 11.53 -11.61
CA LYS A 199 20.09 11.29 -10.44
C LYS A 199 19.97 12.34 -9.33
N THR A 200 18.94 13.18 -9.40
CA THR A 200 18.68 14.21 -8.40
C THR A 200 17.39 13.95 -7.63
N VAL A 201 17.41 14.36 -6.37
CA VAL A 201 16.20 14.62 -5.58
C VAL A 201 16.05 16.11 -5.45
N LYS A 202 14.90 16.63 -5.86
CA LYS A 202 14.60 18.07 -5.76
C LYS A 202 13.57 18.29 -4.67
N VAL A 203 13.86 19.27 -3.81
CA VAL A 203 12.97 19.72 -2.76
C VAL A 203 12.42 21.07 -3.17
N LEU A 204 11.11 21.13 -3.34
CA LEU A 204 10.39 22.26 -3.88
C LEU A 204 9.43 22.79 -2.83
N LYS A 205 9.35 24.11 -2.72
CA LYS A 205 8.39 24.78 -1.83
C LYS A 205 7.19 25.27 -2.63
N LEU A 206 6.00 24.90 -2.20
CA LEU A 206 4.72 25.32 -2.77
C LEU A 206 4.25 26.61 -2.09
N GLY A 207 4.46 27.76 -2.72
CA GLY A 207 3.80 29.00 -2.32
C GLY A 207 2.39 29.10 -2.91
N ALA A 208 1.52 29.95 -2.37
CA ALA A 208 0.14 30.11 -2.85
C ALA A 208 0.03 30.50 -4.35
N HIS A 209 1.05 31.19 -4.90
CA HIS A 209 1.03 31.71 -6.27
C HIS A 209 2.25 31.30 -7.11
N SER A 210 3.35 30.90 -6.48
CA SER A 210 4.56 30.47 -7.18
C SER A 210 5.26 29.38 -6.38
N SER A 211 5.72 28.36 -7.08
CA SER A 211 6.52 27.28 -6.51
C SER A 211 7.99 27.56 -6.79
N THR A 212 8.85 27.39 -5.79
CA THR A 212 10.29 27.70 -5.88
C THR A 212 11.13 26.49 -5.55
N LEU A 213 12.23 26.31 -6.27
CA LEU A 213 13.19 25.26 -5.97
C LEU A 213 13.90 25.65 -4.68
N GLY A 214 13.76 24.85 -3.62
CA GLY A 214 14.47 25.07 -2.37
C GLY A 214 15.93 24.68 -2.54
N TYR A 215 16.16 23.39 -2.79
CA TYR A 215 17.50 22.85 -3.06
C TYR A 215 17.43 21.53 -3.83
N SER A 216 18.58 21.05 -4.31
CA SER A 216 18.72 19.80 -5.04
C SER A 216 19.82 18.95 -4.42
N ILE A 217 19.53 17.66 -4.22
CA ILE A 217 20.47 16.66 -3.73
C ILE A 217 20.91 15.80 -4.91
N SER A 218 22.22 15.61 -5.09
CA SER A 218 22.77 14.68 -6.07
C SER A 218 23.04 13.33 -5.41
N ILE A 219 22.37 12.27 -5.88
CA ILE A 219 22.51 10.89 -5.36
C ILE A 219 23.53 10.08 -6.17
N SER A 220 24.00 10.60 -7.31
CA SER A 220 24.98 9.96 -8.22
C SER A 220 24.48 8.68 -8.92
N ASP A 221 23.31 8.16 -8.54
CA ASP A 221 22.54 7.11 -9.21
C ASP A 221 21.08 7.52 -9.43
N ARG A 222 20.36 6.82 -10.30
CA ARG A 222 18.95 7.06 -10.60
C ARG A 222 18.12 6.91 -9.34
N VAL A 223 17.24 7.86 -9.09
CA VAL A 223 16.32 7.81 -7.95
C VAL A 223 15.04 7.10 -8.38
N CYS A 224 14.74 5.99 -7.74
CA CYS A 224 13.58 5.15 -8.04
C CYS A 224 12.40 5.49 -7.13
N SER A 225 12.64 5.79 -5.85
CA SER A 225 11.60 6.08 -4.88
C SER A 225 11.99 7.21 -3.93
N VAL A 226 11.02 7.99 -3.47
CA VAL A 226 11.19 8.98 -2.40
C VAL A 226 10.03 8.88 -1.42
N ALA A 227 10.30 9.18 -0.15
CA ALA A 227 9.27 9.25 0.89
C ALA A 227 9.65 10.28 1.97
N ILE A 228 8.66 10.96 2.53
CA ILE A 228 8.85 11.92 3.62
C ILE A 228 8.32 11.31 4.92
N LEU A 229 9.13 11.38 5.97
CA LEU A 229 8.71 11.12 7.35
C LEU A 229 8.44 12.44 8.04
N GLU A 230 7.16 12.85 8.03
CA GLU A 230 6.71 14.16 8.52
C GLU A 230 7.11 14.39 9.98
N ASP A 231 6.88 13.39 10.84
CA ASP A 231 7.15 13.46 12.28
C ASP A 231 8.62 13.67 12.65
N ARG A 232 9.54 13.35 11.73
CA ARG A 232 10.99 13.42 11.95
C ARG A 232 11.70 14.41 11.04
N ASN A 233 10.98 15.05 10.12
CA ASN A 233 11.55 15.93 9.11
C ASN A 233 12.67 15.24 8.30
N VAL A 234 12.48 13.96 7.96
CA VAL A 234 13.45 13.15 7.22
C VAL A 234 12.92 12.85 5.82
N LEU A 235 13.78 13.05 4.83
CA LEU A 235 13.60 12.65 3.45
C LEU A 235 14.32 11.33 3.19
N LEU A 236 13.60 10.33 2.70
CA LEU A 236 14.15 9.06 2.26
C LEU A 236 14.25 9.05 0.73
N ALA A 237 15.37 8.57 0.22
CA ALA A 237 15.61 8.39 -1.21
C ALA A 237 16.14 6.99 -1.50
N GLY A 238 15.43 6.28 -2.37
CA GLY A 238 15.79 4.96 -2.87
C GLY A 238 16.43 5.10 -4.25
N SER A 239 17.67 4.62 -4.38
CA SER A 239 18.40 4.61 -5.64
C SER A 239 18.21 3.29 -6.38
N ALA A 240 18.66 3.21 -7.63
CA ALA A 240 18.72 1.96 -8.37
C ALA A 240 19.83 1.01 -7.87
N GLY A 241 20.57 1.38 -6.81
CA GLY A 241 21.64 0.56 -6.21
C GLY A 241 22.81 0.30 -7.17
N CYS A 242 22.93 1.11 -8.22
CA CYS A 242 23.99 1.03 -9.21
C CYS A 242 25.14 1.97 -8.80
N PHE A 243 26.36 1.75 -9.32
CA PHE A 243 27.51 2.63 -9.11
C PHE A 243 28.04 2.72 -7.66
N GLY A 244 27.78 1.71 -6.82
CA GLY A 244 28.36 1.61 -5.48
C GLY A 244 27.81 2.60 -4.45
N VAL A 245 26.70 3.27 -4.77
CA VAL A 245 25.97 4.14 -3.83
C VAL A 245 25.08 3.27 -2.93
N SER A 246 24.94 3.64 -1.66
CA SER A 246 23.99 2.99 -0.76
C SER A 246 22.57 3.05 -1.35
N PRO A 247 21.85 1.91 -1.41
CA PRO A 247 20.57 1.81 -2.10
C PRO A 247 19.46 2.65 -1.46
N LEU A 248 19.56 2.92 -0.16
CA LEU A 248 18.62 3.76 0.58
C LEU A 248 19.39 4.81 1.38
N GLN A 249 19.01 6.07 1.23
CA GLN A 249 19.64 7.20 1.92
C GLN A 249 18.57 8.04 2.62
N ALA A 250 18.88 8.49 3.83
CA ALA A 250 18.06 9.38 4.63
C ALA A 250 18.75 10.75 4.74
N PHE A 251 18.01 11.80 4.44
CA PHE A 251 18.46 13.19 4.46
C PHE A 251 17.58 14.01 5.42
N ASP A 252 18.16 15.04 6.01
CA ASP A 252 17.36 16.07 6.69
C ASP A 252 16.58 16.87 5.64
N LEU A 253 15.26 16.96 5.80
CA LEU A 253 14.36 17.65 4.88
C LEU A 253 14.53 19.17 4.90
N THR A 254 15.11 19.75 5.95
CA THR A 254 15.37 21.20 5.97
C THR A 254 16.72 21.55 5.39
N SER A 255 17.77 20.82 5.78
CA SER A 255 19.14 21.16 5.41
C SER A 255 19.65 20.43 4.15
N GLY A 256 18.96 19.37 3.70
CA GLY A 256 19.42 18.50 2.61
C GLY A 256 20.68 17.69 2.93
N ARG A 257 21.09 17.62 4.21
CA ARG A 257 22.31 16.88 4.61
C ARG A 257 21.98 15.41 4.79
N LEU A 258 22.94 14.55 4.43
CA LEU A 258 22.82 13.11 4.66
C LEU A 258 22.84 12.82 6.16
N VAL A 259 21.77 12.20 6.66
CA VAL A 259 21.61 11.77 8.06
C VAL A 259 22.08 10.33 8.22
N ALA A 260 21.67 9.44 7.30
CA ALA A 260 22.05 8.04 7.34
C ALA A 260 22.08 7.42 5.95
N ALA A 261 23.02 6.50 5.74
CA ALA A 261 23.03 5.61 4.59
C ALA A 261 22.60 4.21 5.05
N LEU A 262 21.46 3.75 4.58
CA LEU A 262 20.90 2.44 4.88
C LEU A 262 21.32 1.43 3.81
N GLY A 263 21.63 0.21 4.23
CA GLY A 263 22.00 -0.87 3.31
C GLY A 263 23.37 -0.72 2.66
N THR A 264 24.34 -0.10 3.35
CA THR A 264 25.74 0.00 2.89
C THR A 264 26.45 -1.35 2.73
N ARG A 265 25.89 -2.43 3.29
CA ARG A 265 26.39 -3.81 3.18
C ARG A 265 25.65 -4.64 2.15
N GLU A 266 24.65 -4.07 1.48
CA GLU A 266 23.86 -4.78 0.50
C GLU A 266 24.64 -4.95 -0.81
N ARG A 267 24.22 -5.92 -1.64
CA ARG A 267 24.87 -6.18 -2.92
C ARG A 267 24.70 -4.99 -3.87
N ASN A 268 25.70 -4.74 -4.71
CA ASN A 268 25.52 -3.87 -5.86
C ASN A 268 24.33 -4.36 -6.71
N GLY A 269 23.42 -3.46 -7.07
CA GLY A 269 22.16 -3.79 -7.74
C GLY A 269 20.95 -3.91 -6.81
N ALA A 270 21.08 -3.67 -5.50
CA ALA A 270 19.99 -3.63 -4.53
C ALA A 270 19.08 -2.39 -4.65
N GLY A 271 18.64 -2.07 -5.87
CA GLY A 271 17.86 -0.85 -6.11
C GLY A 271 16.49 -0.86 -5.46
N VAL A 272 16.10 0.25 -4.83
CA VAL A 272 14.87 0.41 -4.05
C VAL A 272 13.77 1.04 -4.91
N LEU A 273 12.84 0.21 -5.37
CA LEU A 273 11.73 0.60 -6.23
C LEU A 273 10.59 1.26 -5.46
N HIS A 274 10.38 0.90 -4.19
CA HIS A 274 9.36 1.51 -3.36
C HIS A 274 9.81 1.59 -1.90
N ILE A 275 9.52 2.73 -1.27
CA ILE A 275 9.71 3.01 0.15
C ILE A 275 8.35 3.25 0.74
N TYR A 276 8.02 2.54 1.81
CA TYR A 276 6.75 2.69 2.52
C TYR A 276 7.00 3.01 3.99
N PRO A 277 6.76 4.26 4.42
CA PRO A 277 6.75 4.65 5.83
C PRO A 277 5.71 3.85 6.62
N GLU A 278 6.17 3.05 7.59
CA GLU A 278 5.27 2.28 8.45
C GLU A 278 4.91 3.07 9.69
N SER A 279 5.93 3.61 10.37
CA SER A 279 5.84 4.40 11.59
C SER A 279 6.83 5.58 11.50
N PRO A 280 6.88 6.47 12.51
CA PRO A 280 7.81 7.59 12.50
C PRO A 280 9.30 7.17 12.46
N VAL A 281 9.60 5.92 12.78
CA VAL A 281 10.97 5.37 12.83
C VAL A 281 11.17 4.13 11.96
N GLU A 282 10.09 3.42 11.63
CA GLU A 282 10.16 2.21 10.80
C GLU A 282 9.65 2.45 9.38
N LEU A 283 10.32 1.82 8.44
CA LEU A 283 9.96 1.86 7.03
C LEU A 283 10.21 0.50 6.37
N LEU A 284 9.42 0.22 5.35
CA LEU A 284 9.63 -0.91 4.45
C LEU A 284 10.29 -0.42 3.16
N SER A 285 11.20 -1.22 2.62
CA SER A 285 11.78 -1.01 1.30
C SER A 285 11.68 -2.29 0.47
N CYS A 286 11.41 -2.18 -0.82
CA CYS A 286 11.46 -3.31 -1.74
C CYS A 286 12.08 -2.92 -3.09
N GLY A 287 12.59 -3.90 -3.83
CA GLY A 287 13.51 -3.59 -4.92
C GLY A 287 13.88 -4.71 -5.89
N TYR A 288 14.95 -4.43 -6.65
CA TYR A 288 15.53 -5.34 -7.65
C TYR A 288 16.19 -6.57 -7.04
N ASP A 289 16.66 -6.48 -5.81
CA ASP A 289 17.30 -7.58 -5.07
C ASP A 289 16.31 -8.53 -4.40
N THR A 290 15.06 -8.53 -4.86
CA THR A 290 14.01 -9.52 -4.54
C THR A 290 13.59 -9.57 -3.08
N ASN A 291 14.19 -8.70 -2.27
CA ASN A 291 14.04 -8.65 -0.84
C ASN A 291 13.13 -7.49 -0.41
N ILE A 292 12.22 -7.79 0.49
CA ILE A 292 11.48 -6.79 1.26
C ILE A 292 12.23 -6.63 2.59
N ARG A 293 12.58 -5.41 2.95
CA ARG A 293 13.31 -5.12 4.19
C ARG A 293 12.52 -4.18 5.08
N LEU A 294 12.53 -4.48 6.37
CA LEU A 294 12.10 -3.59 7.43
C LEU A 294 13.33 -2.91 8.03
N TRP A 295 13.30 -1.59 8.07
CA TRP A 295 14.35 -0.77 8.66
C TRP A 295 13.83 -0.01 9.86
N ASP A 296 14.70 0.21 10.83
CA ASP A 296 14.49 1.13 11.94
C ASP A 296 15.55 2.23 11.83
N LEU A 297 15.13 3.48 11.70
CA LEU A 297 16.02 4.63 11.55
C LEU A 297 16.88 4.88 12.79
N ARG A 298 16.54 4.32 13.95
CA ARG A 298 17.41 4.34 15.13
C ARG A 298 18.63 3.44 14.96
N CYS A 299 18.54 2.44 14.06
CA CYS A 299 19.57 1.44 13.78
C CYS A 299 19.80 1.32 12.25
N PRO A 300 20.33 2.36 11.58
CA PRO A 300 20.35 2.44 10.12
C PRO A 300 21.31 1.46 9.42
N VAL A 301 22.20 0.81 10.16
CA VAL A 301 23.28 -0.03 9.61
C VAL A 301 22.77 -1.36 9.05
N LYS A 302 21.73 -1.94 9.65
CA LYS A 302 21.22 -3.27 9.29
C LYS A 302 19.70 -3.25 9.27
N SER A 303 19.09 -3.95 8.31
CA SER A 303 17.66 -4.20 8.35
C SER A 303 17.30 -5.00 9.60
N VAL A 304 16.17 -4.63 10.22
CA VAL A 304 15.59 -5.35 11.35
C VAL A 304 15.16 -6.74 10.90
N ARG A 305 14.56 -6.80 9.70
CA ARG A 305 14.07 -8.03 9.11
C ARG A 305 14.12 -7.96 7.59
N THR A 306 14.30 -9.13 6.97
CA THR A 306 14.32 -9.29 5.52
C THR A 306 13.42 -10.48 5.14
N TRP A 307 12.61 -10.30 4.11
CA TRP A 307 11.81 -11.35 3.49
C TRP A 307 12.21 -11.46 2.02
N GLU A 308 12.75 -12.62 1.63
CA GLU A 308 13.21 -12.88 0.28
C GLU A 308 12.11 -13.52 -0.56
N ASP A 309 11.95 -13.05 -1.80
CA ASP A 309 11.05 -13.67 -2.75
C ASP A 309 11.51 -15.09 -3.12
N PRO A 310 10.72 -16.15 -2.87
CA PRO A 310 11.14 -17.52 -3.16
C PRO A 310 11.38 -17.83 -4.65
N HIS A 311 10.96 -16.94 -5.54
CA HIS A 311 11.13 -17.09 -6.99
C HIS A 311 12.08 -16.04 -7.57
N ASP A 312 12.92 -15.44 -6.74
CA ASP A 312 13.94 -14.46 -7.13
C ASP A 312 13.36 -13.38 -8.08
N SER A 313 12.16 -12.92 -7.75
CA SER A 313 11.43 -11.94 -8.55
C SER A 313 11.54 -10.55 -7.93
N THR A 314 11.88 -9.56 -8.76
CA THR A 314 11.90 -8.14 -8.39
C THR A 314 10.54 -7.71 -7.80
N VAL A 315 10.59 -6.91 -6.74
CA VAL A 315 9.41 -6.41 -6.03
C VAL A 315 9.22 -4.92 -6.35
N TYR A 316 8.12 -4.59 -7.05
CA TYR A 316 7.84 -3.23 -7.51
C TYR A 316 7.17 -2.36 -6.44
N CYS A 317 6.26 -2.95 -5.66
CA CYS A 317 5.51 -2.21 -4.65
C CYS A 317 5.30 -3.05 -3.39
N VAL A 318 5.11 -2.34 -2.27
CA VAL A 318 4.84 -2.93 -0.97
C VAL A 318 3.79 -2.09 -0.23
N THR A 319 2.89 -2.73 0.50
CA THR A 319 1.89 -2.06 1.35
C THR A 319 1.63 -2.88 2.61
N THR A 320 1.17 -2.23 3.69
CA THR A 320 0.97 -2.88 4.99
C THR A 320 -0.33 -2.39 5.65
N ASP A 321 -0.77 -3.12 6.68
CA ASP A 321 -1.82 -2.73 7.61
C ASP A 321 -1.26 -1.96 8.83
N HIS A 322 0.02 -1.56 8.79
CA HIS A 322 0.76 -0.96 9.90
C HIS A 322 0.75 -1.82 11.18
N ASN A 323 0.55 -3.13 11.03
CA ASN A 323 0.65 -4.09 12.12
C ASN A 323 1.45 -5.31 11.65
N VAL A 324 0.78 -6.41 11.32
CA VAL A 324 1.45 -7.69 11.04
C VAL A 324 1.52 -8.01 9.55
N THR A 325 0.67 -7.39 8.74
CA THR A 325 0.48 -7.77 7.33
C THR A 325 1.40 -6.97 6.43
N VAL A 326 2.08 -7.65 5.51
CA VAL A 326 2.75 -7.00 4.38
C VAL A 326 2.28 -7.67 3.09
N LEU A 327 1.92 -6.87 2.10
CA LEU A 327 1.64 -7.32 0.74
C LEU A 327 2.71 -6.77 -0.20
N SER A 328 3.18 -7.60 -1.13
CA SER A 328 4.19 -7.22 -2.10
C SER A 328 3.76 -7.57 -3.53
N GLY A 329 3.89 -6.62 -4.44
CA GLY A 329 3.66 -6.82 -5.87
C GLY A 329 4.97 -7.13 -6.60
N THR A 330 5.00 -8.22 -7.37
CA THR A 330 6.22 -8.67 -8.05
C THR A 330 6.22 -8.40 -9.56
N CYS A 331 7.37 -8.57 -10.20
CA CYS A 331 7.59 -8.24 -11.60
C CYS A 331 6.97 -9.20 -12.61
N ARG A 332 6.57 -10.41 -12.19
CA ARG A 332 6.08 -11.46 -13.07
C ARG A 332 4.75 -12.02 -12.57
N TYR A 333 3.99 -12.56 -13.52
CA TYR A 333 2.77 -13.36 -13.31
C TYR A 333 1.61 -12.64 -12.59
N GLY A 334 1.63 -11.31 -12.52
CA GLY A 334 0.64 -10.56 -11.74
C GLY A 334 0.62 -10.99 -10.27
N LEU A 335 1.77 -11.45 -9.76
CA LEU A 335 1.85 -12.14 -8.49
C LEU A 335 1.97 -11.16 -7.33
N VAL A 336 0.99 -11.23 -6.44
CA VAL A 336 0.98 -10.55 -5.15
C VAL A 336 1.22 -11.58 -4.04
N ARG A 337 2.15 -11.29 -3.13
CA ARG A 337 2.44 -12.17 -1.98
C ARG A 337 1.95 -11.57 -0.69
N LEU A 338 1.38 -12.43 0.14
CA LEU A 338 0.99 -12.12 1.52
C LEU A 338 2.07 -12.59 2.48
N TRP A 339 2.51 -11.68 3.33
CA TRP A 339 3.51 -11.92 4.36
C TRP A 339 2.95 -11.60 5.74
N ASP A 340 3.32 -12.44 6.69
CA ASP A 340 3.14 -12.18 8.11
C ASP A 340 4.51 -11.75 8.66
N LYS A 341 4.60 -10.54 9.23
CA LYS A 341 5.86 -10.00 9.75
C LYS A 341 6.49 -10.87 10.83
N ARG A 342 5.73 -11.78 11.44
CA ARG A 342 6.22 -12.72 12.47
C ARG A 342 6.88 -13.94 11.84
N MET A 343 6.60 -14.24 10.58
CA MET A 343 7.09 -15.42 9.86
C MET A 343 8.20 -15.07 8.85
N ALA A 344 9.01 -16.05 8.49
CA ALA A 344 10.07 -15.88 7.48
C ALA A 344 9.55 -16.19 6.06
N LYS A 345 8.70 -17.21 5.93
CA LYS A 345 8.06 -17.59 4.66
C LYS A 345 6.82 -16.75 4.40
N SER A 346 6.48 -16.60 3.12
CA SER A 346 5.20 -16.06 2.70
C SER A 346 4.05 -16.97 3.14
N VAL A 347 2.91 -16.35 3.42
CA VAL A 347 1.70 -17.03 3.86
C VAL A 347 0.94 -17.57 2.66
N GLU A 348 0.72 -16.74 1.65
CA GLU A 348 -0.10 -17.08 0.49
C GLU A 348 0.32 -16.27 -0.75
N MET A 349 -0.04 -16.77 -1.93
CA MET A 349 0.24 -16.18 -3.23
C MET A 349 -1.06 -15.93 -4.01
N TYR A 350 -1.23 -14.71 -4.53
CA TYR A 350 -2.37 -14.34 -5.37
C TYR A 350 -1.90 -14.04 -6.78
N TYR A 351 -2.44 -14.77 -7.75
CA TYR A 351 -2.16 -14.57 -9.17
C TYR A 351 -3.27 -13.73 -9.78
N VAL A 352 -2.94 -12.52 -10.21
CA VAL A 352 -3.92 -11.56 -10.71
C VAL A 352 -3.75 -11.37 -12.21
N GLY A 353 -4.86 -11.44 -12.93
CA GLY A 353 -4.86 -11.41 -14.38
C GLY A 353 -4.36 -12.71 -15.02
N LYS A 354 -4.58 -12.82 -16.33
CA LYS A 354 -4.31 -14.04 -17.10
C LYS A 354 -2.94 -14.05 -17.78
N ARG A 355 -2.20 -12.94 -17.72
CA ARG A 355 -0.94 -12.74 -18.47
C ARG A 355 0.21 -12.49 -17.52
N ASN A 356 1.42 -12.82 -17.99
CA ASN A 356 2.65 -12.46 -17.29
C ASN A 356 2.84 -10.94 -17.34
N THR A 357 2.51 -10.28 -16.25
CA THR A 357 2.51 -8.81 -16.11
C THR A 357 3.08 -8.43 -14.74
N PRO A 358 3.75 -7.28 -14.62
CA PRO A 358 4.21 -6.77 -13.33
C PRO A 358 3.06 -6.14 -12.55
N VAL A 359 3.13 -6.25 -11.22
CA VAL A 359 2.26 -5.51 -10.29
C VAL A 359 2.94 -4.19 -9.93
N TYR A 360 2.56 -3.10 -10.61
CA TYR A 360 3.19 -1.80 -10.40
C TYR A 360 2.78 -1.13 -9.09
N SER A 361 1.51 -1.26 -8.70
CA SER A 361 0.98 -0.66 -7.49
C SER A 361 -0.10 -1.53 -6.87
N LEU A 362 -0.19 -1.48 -5.55
CA LEU A 362 -1.12 -2.28 -4.76
C LEU A 362 -1.71 -1.43 -3.63
N ALA A 363 -3.01 -1.53 -3.43
CA ALA A 363 -3.69 -0.98 -2.26
C ALA A 363 -4.72 -1.98 -1.76
N PHE A 364 -4.94 -2.03 -0.45
CA PHE A 364 -5.92 -2.96 0.11
C PHE A 364 -6.59 -2.40 1.35
N ASP A 365 -7.76 -2.94 1.61
CA ASP A 365 -8.44 -2.89 2.89
C ASP A 365 -8.79 -4.32 3.34
N PRO A 366 -9.41 -4.51 4.51
CA PRO A 366 -9.72 -5.84 5.03
C PRO A 366 -10.55 -6.74 4.11
N CYS A 367 -11.41 -6.14 3.28
CA CYS A 367 -12.35 -6.87 2.43
C CYS A 367 -11.83 -7.04 1.00
N TYR A 368 -11.08 -6.07 0.49
CA TYR A 368 -10.75 -5.93 -0.92
C TYR A 368 -9.28 -5.57 -1.12
N MET A 369 -8.68 -6.15 -2.16
CA MET A 369 -7.36 -5.78 -2.66
C MET A 369 -7.47 -5.27 -4.09
N TYR A 370 -6.84 -4.13 -4.35
CA TYR A 370 -6.79 -3.45 -5.65
C TYR A 370 -5.38 -3.57 -6.22
N VAL A 371 -5.29 -4.05 -7.44
CA VAL A 371 -4.03 -4.42 -8.09
C VAL A 371 -3.95 -3.74 -9.45
N ALA A 372 -2.94 -2.89 -9.62
CA ALA A 372 -2.67 -2.20 -10.87
C ALA A 372 -1.57 -2.94 -11.65
N LEU A 373 -1.97 -3.55 -12.76
CA LEU A 373 -1.11 -4.24 -13.72
C LEU A 373 -0.85 -3.34 -14.93
N ASP A 374 -0.04 -3.80 -15.88
CA ASP A 374 0.31 -3.03 -17.09
C ASP A 374 -0.89 -2.67 -17.98
N ARG A 375 -1.90 -3.54 -18.08
CA ARG A 375 -3.06 -3.43 -19.00
C ARG A 375 -4.42 -3.58 -18.35
N THR A 376 -4.44 -3.99 -17.08
CA THR A 376 -5.68 -4.20 -16.36
C THR A 376 -5.56 -3.65 -14.95
N PHE A 377 -6.68 -3.16 -14.46
CA PHE A 377 -6.84 -2.80 -13.07
C PHE A 377 -7.86 -3.76 -12.45
N ASN A 378 -7.43 -4.54 -11.46
CA ASN A 378 -8.19 -5.67 -10.94
C ASN A 378 -8.48 -5.47 -9.46
N MET A 379 -9.60 -6.04 -9.02
CA MET A 379 -9.98 -6.14 -7.62
C MET A 379 -10.12 -7.60 -7.23
N LEU A 380 -9.52 -7.98 -6.10
CA LEU A 380 -9.76 -9.26 -5.44
C LEU A 380 -10.67 -9.01 -4.23
N SER A 381 -11.80 -9.70 -4.19
CA SER A 381 -12.73 -9.69 -3.06
C SER A 381 -12.46 -10.88 -2.15
N PHE A 382 -12.23 -10.61 -0.87
CA PHE A 382 -12.12 -11.61 0.19
C PHE A 382 -13.39 -11.71 1.03
N THR A 383 -14.48 -11.10 0.58
CA THR A 383 -15.80 -11.25 1.19
C THR A 383 -16.45 -12.56 0.77
N GLY A 384 -17.36 -13.08 1.59
CA GLY A 384 -18.09 -14.29 1.22
C GLY A 384 -19.34 -14.03 0.41
N PRO A 385 -19.86 -15.04 -0.31
CA PRO A 385 -21.10 -14.90 -1.06
C PRO A 385 -22.31 -14.58 -0.17
N SER A 386 -22.29 -15.02 1.10
CA SER A 386 -23.30 -14.70 2.11
C SER A 386 -22.97 -13.47 2.96
N TRP A 387 -21.79 -12.86 2.77
CA TRP A 387 -21.42 -11.68 3.52
C TRP A 387 -22.11 -10.47 2.89
N THR A 388 -23.03 -9.88 3.64
CA THR A 388 -23.58 -8.58 3.30
C THR A 388 -22.77 -7.52 4.04
N PRO A 389 -22.39 -6.41 3.37
CA PRO A 389 -21.81 -5.29 4.08
C PRO A 389 -22.87 -4.79 5.06
N GLN A 390 -22.68 -5.06 6.35
CA GLN A 390 -23.41 -4.34 7.38
C GLN A 390 -22.94 -2.89 7.22
N ALA A 391 -23.80 -2.06 6.62
CA ALA A 391 -23.64 -0.63 6.74
C ALA A 391 -23.55 -0.37 8.24
N ALA A 392 -22.39 0.08 8.71
CA ALA A 392 -22.32 0.70 10.01
C ALA A 392 -23.37 1.82 9.96
N THR A 393 -24.52 1.57 10.61
CA THR A 393 -25.45 2.55 11.21
C THR A 393 -25.49 3.90 10.50
N GLN A 394 -26.55 4.25 9.76
CA GLN A 394 -27.71 4.89 10.41
C GLN A 394 -27.42 5.23 11.88
N MET A 395 -26.62 6.28 12.08
CA MET A 395 -26.69 7.05 13.32
C MET A 395 -28.07 7.71 13.36
N PHE A 396 -28.62 7.77 14.57
CA PHE A 396 -29.85 8.42 15.01
C PHE A 396 -30.37 9.57 14.14
#